data_AF-Q1IVA9-F1
#
_entry.id   AF-Q1IVA9-F1
#
_cell.length_a   1.000
_cell.length_b   1.000
_cell.length_c   1.000
_cell.angle_alpha   90.00
_cell.angle_beta   90.00
_cell.angle_gamma   90.00
#
_symmetry.space_group_name_H-M   'P 1'
#
loop_
_entity.id
_entity.type
_entity.pdbx_description
1 polymer ?
#
loop_
_entity_poly.entity_id
_entity_poly.type
_entity_poly.pdbx_seq_one_letter_code
_entity_poly.pdbx_strand_id
1 'polypeptide(L)'
;MFELIGLAIAVSAIVALARGRGASTVLFGVISVVGWVVIRYGALFVVRSEDGVLLAMIGAWAWLGAIALYLRFVVGAKMPKPDGKWNCSSCNYLNERSSVICEACQTPYQPKASAADAG
;
A
#
# COMPACT_ATOMS: atom_id res chain seq x y z
N MET A 1 5.41 18.66 -13.95
CA MET A 1 4.34 17.79 -14.52
C MET A 1 4.62 16.32 -14.25
N PHE A 2 5.77 15.77 -14.68
CA PHE A 2 6.12 14.36 -14.45
C PHE A 2 6.13 13.92 -12.97
N GLU A 3 6.53 14.81 -12.06
CA GLU A 3 6.55 14.54 -10.62
C GLU A 3 5.14 14.26 -10.05
N LEU A 4 4.14 15.07 -10.43
CA LEU A 4 2.75 14.88 -10.00
C LEU A 4 2.11 13.63 -10.62
N ILE A 5 2.43 13.33 -11.87
CA ILE A 5 1.99 12.08 -12.52
C ILE A 5 2.56 10.88 -11.79
N GLY A 6 3.87 10.90 -11.49
CA GLY A 6 4.51 9.85 -10.71
C GLY A 6 3.88 9.68 -9.32
N LEU A 7 3.59 10.79 -8.63
CA LEU A 7 2.94 10.77 -7.31
C LEU A 7 1.56 10.11 -7.40
N ALA A 8 0.75 10.47 -8.40
CA ALA A 8 -0.57 9.88 -8.60
C ALA A 8 -0.48 8.36 -8.85
N ILE A 9 0.48 7.91 -9.65
CA ILE A 9 0.74 6.48 -9.89
C ILE A 9 1.15 5.78 -8.60
N ALA A 10 2.10 6.36 -7.85
CA ALA A 10 2.60 5.77 -6.61
C ALA A 10 1.50 5.67 -5.53
N VAL A 11 0.69 6.73 -5.34
CA VAL A 11 -0.43 6.74 -4.40
C VAL A 11 -1.48 5.71 -4.80
N SER A 12 -1.81 5.61 -6.10
CA SER A 12 -2.76 4.61 -6.59
C SER A 12 -2.28 3.18 -6.31
N ALA A 13 -0.99 2.90 -6.53
CA ALA A 13 -0.38 1.60 -6.23
C ALA A 13 -0.39 1.30 -4.71
N ILE A 14 -0.08 2.30 -3.87
CA ILE A 14 -0.13 2.18 -2.41
C ILE A 14 -1.55 1.88 -1.93
N VAL A 15 -2.56 2.57 -2.46
CA VAL A 15 -3.97 2.34 -2.11
C VAL A 15 -4.43 0.94 -2.54
N ALA A 16 -4.05 0.48 -3.73
CA ALA A 16 -4.34 -0.88 -4.18
C ALA A 16 -3.68 -1.93 -3.27
N LEU A 17 -2.41 -1.73 -2.92
CA LEU A 17 -1.70 -2.59 -1.96
C LEU A 17 -2.38 -2.59 -0.59
N ALA A 18 -2.76 -1.42 -0.06
CA ALA A 18 -3.44 -1.31 1.23
C ALA A 18 -4.76 -2.10 1.22
N ARG A 19 -5.56 -1.98 0.16
CA ARG A 19 -6.84 -2.69 0.00
C ARG A 19 -6.66 -4.21 0.04
N GLY A 20 -5.72 -4.76 -0.72
CA GLY A 20 -5.44 -6.21 -0.75
C GLY A 20 -4.83 -6.75 0.56
N ARG A 21 -4.37 -5.86 1.44
CA ARG A 21 -3.81 -6.17 2.76
C ARG A 21 -4.77 -5.95 3.92
N GLY A 22 -5.98 -5.44 3.66
CA GLY A 22 -6.96 -5.09 4.69
C GLY A 22 -6.57 -3.85 5.52
N ALA A 23 -5.71 -2.99 4.97
CA ALA A 23 -5.42 -1.69 5.56
C ALA A 23 -6.40 -0.63 5.05
N SER A 24 -6.63 0.42 5.86
CA SER A 24 -7.49 1.54 5.46
C SER A 24 -6.92 2.30 4.26
N THR A 25 -7.62 2.24 3.13
CA THR A 25 -7.21 2.89 1.87
C THR A 25 -7.14 4.40 2.01
N VAL A 26 -8.09 5.01 2.72
CA VAL A 26 -8.14 6.46 2.97
C VAL A 26 -6.94 6.89 3.79
N LEU A 27 -6.67 6.19 4.90
CA LEU A 27 -5.55 6.53 5.78
C LEU A 27 -4.21 6.49 5.03
N PHE A 28 -3.93 5.39 4.34
CA PHE A 28 -2.66 5.25 3.61
C PHE A 28 -2.56 6.17 2.39
N GLY A 29 -3.68 6.49 1.72
CA GLY A 29 -3.72 7.51 0.68
C GLY A 29 -3.38 8.90 1.21
N VAL A 30 -3.99 9.31 2.33
CA VAL A 30 -3.73 10.60 2.98
C VAL A 30 -2.30 10.68 3.49
N ILE A 31 -1.80 9.66 4.20
CA ILE A 31 -0.42 9.64 4.72
C ILE A 31 0.60 9.75 3.57
N SER A 32 0.34 9.09 2.45
CA SER A 32 1.22 9.15 1.28
C SER A 32 1.32 10.56 0.70
N VAL A 33 0.16 11.19 0.42
CA VAL A 33 0.12 12.54 -0.17
C VAL A 33 0.65 13.59 0.81
N VAL A 34 0.16 13.58 2.04
CA VAL A 34 0.55 14.57 3.06
C VAL A 34 2.03 14.45 3.38
N GLY A 35 2.54 13.24 3.62
CA GLY A 35 3.95 13.04 3.92
C GLY A 35 4.85 13.47 2.76
N TRP A 36 4.47 13.14 1.51
CA TRP A 36 5.21 13.60 0.33
C TRP A 36 5.25 15.13 0.24
N VAL A 37 4.11 15.80 0.40
CA VAL A 37 4.00 17.27 0.36
C VAL A 37 4.82 17.92 1.48
N VAL A 38 4.72 17.41 2.70
CA VAL A 38 5.44 17.94 3.86
C VAL A 38 6.95 17.78 3.68
N ILE A 39 7.43 16.62 3.24
CA ILE A 39 8.86 16.39 3.03
C ILE A 39 9.36 17.27 1.87
N ARG A 40 8.61 17.33 0.77
CA ARG A 40 9.04 18.05 -0.44
C ARG A 40 9.03 19.56 -0.27
N TYR A 41 7.93 20.12 0.23
CA TYR A 41 7.73 21.57 0.31
C TYR A 41 8.04 22.13 1.69
N GLY A 42 7.93 21.35 2.76
CA GLY A 42 8.36 21.76 4.10
C GLY A 42 9.86 22.04 4.15
N ALA A 43 10.66 21.28 3.39
CA ALA A 43 12.10 21.51 3.25
C ALA A 43 12.43 22.92 2.71
N LEU A 44 11.56 23.51 1.88
CA LEU A 44 11.80 24.85 1.30
C LEU A 44 11.81 25.97 2.36
N PHE A 45 11.21 25.73 3.53
CA PHE A 45 11.20 26.70 4.63
C PHE A 45 12.42 26.60 5.54
N VAL A 46 13.15 25.48 5.49
CA VAL A 46 14.25 25.16 6.42
C VAL A 46 15.59 25.11 5.69
N VAL A 47 15.59 24.71 4.43
CA VAL A 47 16.78 24.41 3.64
C VAL A 47 16.89 25.39 2.48
N ARG A 48 18.01 26.11 2.42
CA ARG A 48 18.35 27.04 1.31
C ARG A 48 19.38 26.48 0.33
N SER A 49 20.03 25.37 0.64
CA SER A 49 21.01 24.74 -0.26
C SER A 49 20.33 23.91 -1.35
N GLU A 50 20.85 23.96 -2.57
CA GLU A 50 20.32 23.16 -3.69
C GLU A 50 20.42 21.66 -3.41
N ASP A 51 21.52 21.21 -2.82
CA ASP A 51 21.72 19.82 -2.39
C ASP A 51 20.63 19.36 -1.43
N GLY A 52 20.21 20.24 -0.52
CA GLY A 52 19.18 19.90 0.44
C GLY A 52 17.78 19.87 -0.18
N VAL A 53 17.51 20.66 -1.23
CA VAL A 53 16.27 20.56 -2.02
C VAL A 53 16.23 19.23 -2.80
N LEU A 54 17.36 18.77 -3.33
CA LEU A 54 17.48 17.46 -3.98
C LEU A 54 17.26 16.31 -2.98
N LEU A 55 17.88 16.38 -1.81
CA LEU A 55 17.69 15.38 -0.75
C LEU A 55 16.23 15.33 -0.27
N ALA A 56 15.54 16.47 -0.18
CA ALA A 56 14.11 16.51 0.14
C ALA A 56 13.26 15.82 -0.94
N MET A 57 13.61 15.97 -2.23
CA MET A 57 12.96 15.24 -3.32
C MET A 57 13.14 13.73 -3.16
N ILE A 58 14.38 13.29 -2.95
CA ILE A 58 14.71 11.86 -2.78
C ILE A 58 13.99 11.33 -1.53
N GLY A 59 14.01 12.07 -0.43
CA GLY A 59 13.32 11.73 0.81
C GLY A 59 11.80 11.57 0.63
N ALA A 60 11.16 12.44 -0.15
CA ALA A 60 9.73 12.35 -0.44
C ALA A 60 9.38 11.08 -1.22
N TRP A 61 10.21 10.66 -2.18
CA TRP A 61 10.03 9.40 -2.90
C TRP A 61 10.38 8.17 -2.05
N ALA A 62 11.44 8.26 -1.25
CA ALA A 62 11.83 7.22 -0.31
C ALA A 62 10.73 6.97 0.74
N TRP A 63 10.02 8.02 1.18
CA TRP A 63 8.86 7.92 2.04
C TRP A 63 7.74 7.06 1.44
N LEU A 64 7.38 7.29 0.16
CA LEU A 64 6.38 6.46 -0.53
C LEU A 64 6.86 5.01 -0.68
N GLY A 65 8.14 4.81 -0.97
CA GLY A 65 8.77 3.49 -1.01
C GLY A 65 8.68 2.78 0.34
N ALA A 66 8.97 3.47 1.44
CA ALA A 66 8.89 2.93 2.79
C ALA A 66 7.45 2.52 3.16
N ILE A 67 6.45 3.34 2.80
CA ILE A 67 5.03 2.99 2.99
C ILE A 67 4.68 1.72 2.19
N ALA A 68 5.09 1.65 0.91
CA ALA A 68 4.83 0.49 0.07
C ALA A 68 5.49 -0.78 0.64
N LEU A 69 6.73 -0.68 1.13
CA LEU A 69 7.43 -1.79 1.79
C LEU A 69 6.76 -2.20 3.10
N TYR A 70 6.33 -1.24 3.92
CA TYR A 70 5.59 -1.51 5.15
C TYR A 70 4.28 -2.26 4.86
N LEU A 71 3.48 -1.79 3.89
CA LEU A 71 2.28 -2.49 3.43
C LEU A 71 2.61 -3.87 2.87
N ARG A 72 3.71 -4.01 2.13
CA ARG A 72 4.12 -5.28 1.51
C ARG A 72 4.63 -6.30 2.53
N PHE A 73 5.35 -5.91 3.57
CA PHE A 73 6.05 -6.88 4.42
C PHE A 73 5.47 -6.99 5.82
N VAL A 74 4.80 -5.95 6.31
CA VAL A 74 4.31 -5.92 7.70
C VAL A 74 2.80 -6.16 7.77
N VAL A 75 2.01 -5.42 6.98
CA VAL A 75 0.55 -5.53 7.06
C VAL A 75 0.08 -6.89 6.56
N GLY A 76 -0.59 -7.66 7.42
CA GLY A 76 -1.08 -8.98 7.06
C GLY A 76 0.01 -10.06 6.97
N ALA A 77 1.20 -9.83 7.53
CA ALA A 77 2.30 -10.80 7.51
C ALA A 77 1.96 -12.16 8.15
N LYS A 78 1.01 -12.18 9.09
CA LYS A 78 0.54 -13.38 9.79
C LYS A 78 -0.57 -14.14 9.06
N MET A 79 -1.10 -13.60 7.96
CA MET A 79 -2.16 -14.24 7.21
C MET A 79 -1.59 -15.28 6.23
N PRO A 80 -2.35 -16.35 5.94
CA PRO A 80 -1.99 -17.29 4.89
C PRO A 80 -1.85 -16.55 3.54
N LYS A 81 -0.83 -16.93 2.76
CA LYS A 81 -0.58 -16.34 1.45
C LYS A 81 -1.18 -17.25 0.38
N PRO A 82 -1.97 -16.72 -0.57
CA PRO A 82 -2.45 -17.50 -1.70
C PRO A 82 -1.30 -17.94 -2.62
N ASP A 83 -1.38 -19.16 -3.15
CA ASP A 83 -0.44 -19.66 -4.16
C ASP A 83 -0.74 -19.13 -5.57
N GLY A 84 -1.86 -18.44 -5.77
CA GLY A 84 -2.34 -17.94 -7.05
C GLY A 84 -3.48 -16.93 -6.87
N LYS A 85 -4.08 -16.51 -7.98
CA LYS A 85 -5.36 -15.79 -7.91
C LYS A 85 -6.40 -16.69 -7.24
N TRP A 86 -7.30 -16.10 -6.46
CA TRP A 86 -8.26 -16.87 -5.67
C TRP A 86 -9.62 -16.20 -5.66
N ASN A 87 -10.69 -17.00 -5.74
CA ASN A 87 -12.06 -16.52 -5.60
C ASN A 87 -12.42 -16.43 -4.12
N CYS A 88 -13.00 -15.30 -3.71
CA CYS A 88 -13.51 -15.14 -2.35
C CYS A 88 -14.68 -16.09 -2.08
N SER A 89 -14.64 -16.83 -0.96
CA SER A 89 -15.72 -17.73 -0.56
C SER A 89 -17.04 -17.01 -0.23
N SER A 90 -16.98 -15.73 0.18
CA SER A 90 -18.16 -14.98 0.58
C SER A 90 -18.84 -14.22 -0.57
N CYS A 91 -18.09 -13.75 -1.57
CA CYS A 91 -18.65 -12.91 -2.65
C CYS A 91 -18.22 -13.31 -4.07
N ASN A 92 -17.47 -14.40 -4.23
CA ASN A 92 -16.94 -14.90 -5.50
C ASN A 92 -16.06 -13.93 -6.30
N TYR A 93 -15.63 -12.82 -5.71
CA TYR A 93 -14.69 -11.90 -6.34
C TYR A 93 -13.32 -12.56 -6.55
N LEU A 94 -12.74 -12.40 -7.74
CA LEU A 94 -11.41 -12.90 -8.10
C LEU A 94 -10.33 -11.93 -7.60
N ASN A 95 -9.61 -12.33 -6.57
CA ASN A 95 -8.52 -11.57 -5.97
C ASN A 95 -7.16 -11.96 -6.57
N GLU A 96 -6.22 -11.02 -6.54
CA GLU A 96 -4.84 -11.25 -6.97
C GLU A 96 -4.05 -12.10 -5.95
N ARG A 97 -2.99 -12.79 -6.40
CA ARG A 97 -2.12 -13.59 -5.52
C ARG A 97 -1.55 -12.80 -4.35
N SER A 98 -1.28 -11.51 -4.52
CA SER A 98 -0.73 -10.65 -3.47
C SER A 98 -1.73 -10.24 -2.38
N SER A 99 -3.02 -10.44 -2.64
CA SER A 99 -4.12 -10.03 -1.76
C SER A 99 -4.43 -11.15 -0.77
N VAL A 100 -4.23 -10.88 0.50
CA VAL A 100 -4.46 -11.82 1.63
C VAL A 100 -5.86 -11.64 2.23
N ILE A 101 -6.55 -10.59 1.81
CA ILE A 101 -7.94 -10.27 2.13
C ILE A 101 -8.64 -9.93 0.82
N CYS A 102 -9.95 -10.20 0.74
CA CYS A 102 -10.74 -9.88 -0.43
C CYS A 102 -10.88 -8.37 -0.65
N GLU A 103 -10.56 -7.90 -1.85
CA GLU A 103 -10.58 -6.48 -2.19
C GLU A 103 -12.00 -5.88 -2.27
N ALA A 104 -13.03 -6.72 -2.42
CA ALA A 104 -14.43 -6.31 -2.50
C ALA A 104 -15.15 -6.33 -1.14
N CYS A 105 -15.10 -7.46 -0.43
CA CYS A 105 -15.88 -7.65 0.81
C CYS A 105 -15.03 -7.76 2.08
N GLN A 106 -13.70 -7.62 1.96
CA GLN A 106 -12.76 -7.67 3.09
C GLN A 106 -12.73 -9.02 3.86
N THR A 107 -13.29 -10.09 3.28
CA THR A 107 -13.16 -11.45 3.85
C THR A 107 -11.72 -11.96 3.71
N PRO A 108 -11.06 -12.44 4.78
CA PRO A 108 -9.71 -13.00 4.70
C PRO A 108 -9.61 -14.23 3.80
N TYR A 109 -8.43 -14.43 3.20
CA TYR A 109 -8.13 -15.67 2.48
C TYR A 109 -8.11 -16.88 3.42
N GLN A 110 -8.76 -17.95 3.00
CA GLN A 110 -8.86 -19.23 3.72
C GLN A 110 -8.24 -20.33 2.84
N PRO A 111 -7.14 -20.98 3.27
CA PRO A 111 -6.59 -22.14 2.58
C PRO A 111 -7.58 -23.32 2.61
N LYS A 112 -7.56 -24.16 1.56
CA LYS A 112 -8.46 -25.32 1.46
C LYS A 112 -8.34 -26.31 2.63
N ALA A 113 -7.18 -26.40 3.28
CA ALA A 113 -6.97 -27.27 4.44
C ALA A 113 -7.77 -26.82 5.68
N SER A 114 -8.06 -25.52 5.80
CA SER A 114 -8.78 -24.94 6.96
C SER A 114 -10.30 -25.13 6.88
N ALA A 115 -10.83 -25.62 5.74
CA ALA A 115 -12.24 -25.95 5.59
C ALA A 115 -12.64 -27.33 6.14
N ALA A 116 -11.66 -28.16 6.55
CA ALA A 116 -11.90 -29.51 7.04
C ALA A 116 -12.17 -29.58 8.57
N ASP A 117 -11.89 -28.53 9.33
CA ASP A 117 -11.97 -28.52 10.80
C ASP A 117 -13.25 -27.87 11.36
N ALA A 118 -14.26 -27.63 10.52
CA ALA A 118 -15.55 -27.03 10.92
C ALA A 118 -16.72 -28.04 10.87
N GLY A 119 -16.43 -29.33 11.09
CA GLY A 119 -17.42 -30.41 11.19
C GLY A 119 -18.02 -30.55 12.57
#